data_AF-A0A1X2BWE8-F1
#
_entry.id   AF-A0A1X2BWE8-F1
#
_cell.length_a   1.000
_cell.length_b   1.000
_cell.length_c   1.000
_cell.angle_alpha   90.00
_cell.angle_beta   90.00
_cell.angle_gamma   90.00
#
_symmetry.space_group_name_H-M   'P 1'
#
loop_
_entity.id
_entity.type
_entity.pdbx_description
1 polymer ?
#
loop_
_entity_poly.entity_id
_entity_poly.type
_entity_poly.pdbx_seq_one_letter_code
_entity_poly.pdbx_strand_id
1 'polypeptide(L)'
;MKVDTRVDRRAVPPHDALDAGHRVSGAADSNFACVVRAFAKMFPNRRFGGGALAVYLDGQPVVDVWTGWSDRGGKVPWAPDTAPMVFSATKGLASTVIHRLADRGLIDYDAPVAEYWREFGANGKAALSVRDVMRHQAGLSGLRGATQRDLLDHVEMEERLAAAAPGRLLGKPAYHALTFGWLMSGLARAVTGKGMRMLIREELAEPLGTDGLHLGRPPAEAATRVAEIIMPQNISGHPWLNYAAYKVADRLSGAFRSMYFRGVLAAVRGEIPLLDAEMPAANGVVTARGLAKMYGAIANGGEIDGTRLLSRGIVAGLTGRPSLRMDRNLLVPLSFHLGYHCVPFGNVMPGFGHVGMGGSVGWADPATGMAFAYVHNRLLSPFLVADHVGLATLGNLIRQGVARARRRGFERVSEFGAPFAELGAVAG
;
A
#
# COMPACT_ATOMS: atom_id res chain seq x y z
N MET A 1 29.21 -6.95 25.88
CA MET A 1 29.73 -7.45 24.57
C MET A 1 28.92 -6.74 23.47
N LYS A 2 29.47 -5.66 22.89
CA LYS A 2 28.80 -4.87 21.85
C LYS A 2 28.76 -5.71 20.57
N VAL A 3 27.59 -6.19 20.18
CA VAL A 3 27.41 -6.78 18.86
C VAL A 3 27.39 -5.62 17.88
N ASP A 4 28.43 -5.54 17.06
CA ASP A 4 28.56 -4.61 15.95
C ASP A 4 27.46 -4.91 14.92
N THR A 5 26.27 -4.35 15.14
CA THR A 5 25.27 -4.23 14.09
C THR A 5 25.85 -3.24 13.10
N ARG A 6 26.28 -3.71 11.93
CA ARG A 6 26.73 -2.91 10.78
C ARG A 6 25.62 -1.97 10.26
N VAL A 7 25.12 -1.09 11.11
CA VAL A 7 24.27 0.05 10.79
C VAL A 7 25.24 1.21 10.85
N ASP A 8 25.68 1.67 9.68
CA ASP A 8 26.47 2.89 9.61
C ASP A 8 25.59 4.04 10.10
N ARG A 9 25.93 4.60 11.26
CA ARG A 9 25.20 5.71 11.89
C ARG A 9 25.54 7.06 11.23
N ARG A 10 26.42 7.08 10.22
CA ARG A 10 26.76 8.31 9.50
C ARG A 10 25.61 8.70 8.58
N ALA A 11 25.36 10.01 8.51
CA ALA A 11 24.47 10.60 7.52
C ALA A 11 24.81 10.05 6.14
N VAL A 12 23.81 9.40 5.52
CA VAL A 12 23.71 9.00 4.11
C VAL A 12 25.07 8.87 3.39
N PRO A 13 25.59 7.64 3.15
CA PRO A 13 26.71 7.48 2.24
C PRO A 13 26.38 8.17 0.91
N PRO A 14 27.29 8.96 0.31
CA PRO A 14 27.04 9.56 -0.99
C PRO A 14 26.60 8.48 -1.98
N HIS A 15 25.72 8.84 -2.92
CA HIS A 15 25.19 7.93 -3.94
C HIS A 15 26.28 7.11 -4.68
N ASP A 16 27.51 7.62 -4.70
CA ASP A 16 28.69 7.05 -5.37
C ASP A 16 29.61 6.22 -4.46
N ALA A 17 29.22 5.94 -3.21
CA ALA A 17 30.02 5.08 -2.34
C ALA A 17 30.11 3.66 -2.93
N LEU A 18 31.33 3.10 -3.02
CA LEU A 18 31.61 1.78 -3.63
C LEU A 18 30.76 0.62 -3.07
N ASP A 19 30.20 0.78 -1.86
CA ASP A 19 29.36 -0.20 -1.16
C ASP A 19 27.85 0.09 -1.24
N ALA A 20 27.43 1.16 -1.94
CA ALA A 20 26.02 1.53 -2.07
C ALA A 20 25.21 0.41 -2.74
N GLY A 21 24.07 0.06 -2.15
CA GLY A 21 23.21 -1.05 -2.60
C GLY A 21 23.66 -2.45 -2.17
N HIS A 22 24.85 -2.60 -1.57
CA HIS A 22 25.35 -3.87 -1.01
C HIS A 22 25.23 -3.94 0.53
N ARG A 23 25.07 -2.80 1.20
CA ARG A 23 24.87 -2.68 2.65
C ARG A 23 23.48 -2.10 2.95
N VAL A 24 23.01 -2.34 4.16
CA VAL A 24 21.84 -1.67 4.71
C VAL A 24 22.24 -0.27 5.16
N SER A 25 21.50 0.73 4.69
CA SER A 25 21.60 2.14 5.09
C SER A 25 20.41 2.52 5.98
N GLY A 26 20.54 3.65 6.70
CA GLY A 26 19.51 4.17 7.60
C GLY A 26 19.83 3.95 9.08
N ALA A 27 18.80 3.98 9.93
CA ALA A 27 18.94 3.86 11.38
C ALA A 27 17.93 2.89 11.99
N ALA A 28 18.35 2.18 13.04
CA ALA A 28 17.49 1.26 13.77
C ALA A 28 17.88 1.20 15.24
N ASP A 29 16.88 1.18 16.11
CA ASP A 29 17.04 0.86 17.52
C ASP A 29 17.59 -0.56 17.69
N SER A 30 18.48 -0.73 18.67
CA SER A 30 19.22 -1.98 18.87
C SER A 30 18.33 -3.20 19.17
N ASN A 31 17.12 -2.99 19.71
CA ASN A 31 16.16 -4.07 19.96
C ASN A 31 15.66 -4.72 18.65
N PHE A 32 15.78 -4.01 17.53
CA PHE A 32 15.33 -4.42 16.19
C PHE A 32 16.47 -4.97 15.31
N ALA A 33 17.67 -5.20 15.85
CA ALA A 33 18.81 -5.70 15.10
C ALA A 33 18.54 -7.01 14.31
N CYS A 34 17.70 -7.92 14.85
CA CYS A 34 17.30 -9.13 14.14
C CYS A 34 16.41 -8.82 12.92
N VAL A 35 15.57 -7.80 13.02
CA VAL A 35 14.68 -7.34 11.94
C VAL A 35 15.52 -6.82 10.78
N VAL A 36 16.48 -5.92 11.08
CA VAL A 36 17.39 -5.34 10.07
C VAL A 36 18.18 -6.43 9.34
N ARG A 37 18.70 -7.43 10.07
CA ARG A 37 19.40 -8.57 9.46
C ARG A 37 18.50 -9.43 8.58
N ALA A 38 17.25 -9.67 8.99
CA ALA A 38 16.31 -10.45 8.20
C ALA A 38 15.93 -9.70 6.91
N PHE A 39 15.64 -8.41 7.03
CA PHE A 39 15.37 -7.51 5.92
C PHE A 39 16.53 -7.49 4.90
N ALA A 40 17.78 -7.34 5.37
CA ALA A 40 18.96 -7.36 4.50
C ALA A 40 19.06 -8.63 3.64
N LYS A 41 18.74 -9.79 4.23
CA LYS A 41 18.81 -11.10 3.55
C LYS A 41 17.78 -11.27 2.43
N MET A 42 16.76 -10.41 2.37
CA MET A 42 15.76 -10.44 1.30
C MET A 42 16.33 -9.94 -0.04
N PHE A 43 17.46 -9.22 -0.01
CA PHE A 43 18.11 -8.62 -1.18
C PHE A 43 19.59 -9.05 -1.33
N PRO A 44 19.87 -10.35 -1.54
CA PRO A 44 21.24 -10.86 -1.49
C PRO A 44 22.11 -10.47 -2.69
N ASN A 45 21.51 -10.05 -3.82
CA ASN A 45 22.22 -9.50 -4.97
C ASN A 45 21.29 -8.69 -5.89
N ARG A 46 21.88 -8.02 -6.88
CA ARG A 46 21.23 -7.06 -7.81
C ARG A 46 19.94 -7.59 -8.46
N ARG A 47 19.87 -8.88 -8.79
CA ARG A 47 18.68 -9.47 -9.45
C ARG A 47 17.44 -9.50 -8.56
N PHE A 48 17.60 -9.28 -7.26
CA PHE A 48 16.51 -9.25 -6.29
C PHE A 48 16.00 -7.83 -6.01
N GLY A 49 16.55 -6.80 -6.68
CA GLY A 49 16.13 -5.41 -6.53
C GLY A 49 16.55 -4.79 -5.21
N GLY A 50 15.68 -3.97 -4.65
CA GLY A 50 15.85 -3.30 -3.37
C GLY A 50 14.53 -3.05 -2.66
N GLY A 51 14.64 -2.50 -1.45
CA GLY A 51 13.49 -2.16 -0.64
C GLY A 51 13.84 -1.27 0.54
N ALA A 52 12.81 -0.91 1.29
CA ALA A 52 12.88 -0.16 2.53
C ALA A 52 11.93 -0.74 3.58
N LEU A 53 12.28 -0.55 4.84
CA LEU A 53 11.51 -0.94 6.01
C LEU A 53 11.50 0.21 7.02
N ALA A 54 10.31 0.61 7.44
CA ALA A 54 10.10 1.55 8.52
C ALA A 54 9.20 0.96 9.60
N VAL A 55 9.53 1.19 10.88
CA VAL A 55 8.77 0.76 12.05
C VAL A 55 8.60 1.94 12.98
N TYR A 56 7.36 2.17 13.40
CA TYR A 56 6.98 3.13 14.42
C TYR A 56 6.49 2.40 15.68
N LEU A 57 6.85 2.92 16.85
CA LEU A 57 6.39 2.46 18.15
C LEU A 57 5.99 3.66 18.99
N ASP A 58 4.74 3.71 19.46
CA ASP A 58 4.17 4.85 20.20
C ASP A 58 4.29 6.18 19.44
N GLY A 59 4.08 6.14 18.13
CA GLY A 59 4.22 7.29 17.24
C GLY A 59 5.67 7.71 16.97
N GLN A 60 6.68 7.02 17.52
CA GLN A 60 8.08 7.35 17.32
C GLN A 60 8.74 6.40 16.30
N PRO A 61 9.54 6.90 15.33
CA PRO A 61 10.31 6.04 14.45
C PRO A 61 11.38 5.29 15.25
N VAL A 62 11.40 3.96 15.13
CA VAL A 62 12.40 3.08 15.79
C VAL A 62 13.22 2.25 14.80
N VAL A 63 12.74 2.12 13.56
CA VAL A 63 13.49 1.56 12.43
C VAL A 63 13.15 2.38 11.20
N ASP A 64 14.17 2.76 10.45
CA ASP A 64 14.03 3.28 9.11
C ASP A 64 15.30 2.94 8.32
N VAL A 65 15.18 1.92 7.47
CA VAL A 65 16.33 1.34 6.77
C VAL A 65 15.98 0.98 5.33
N TRP A 66 16.99 1.00 4.47
CA TRP A 66 16.86 0.60 3.06
C TRP A 66 18.11 -0.10 2.54
N THR A 67 17.96 -0.84 1.44
CA THR A 67 19.07 -1.58 0.81
C THR A 67 18.74 -1.95 -0.63
N GLY A 68 19.76 -2.35 -1.39
CA GLY A 68 19.59 -2.86 -2.75
C GLY A 68 19.48 -1.75 -3.80
N TRP A 69 18.74 -2.04 -4.87
CA TRP A 69 18.77 -1.27 -6.12
C TRP A 69 17.37 -0.81 -6.53
N SER A 70 17.26 0.43 -7.00
CA SER A 70 16.00 1.00 -7.46
C SER A 70 15.71 0.73 -8.94
N ASP A 71 16.73 0.39 -9.74
CA ASP A 71 16.62 0.15 -11.18
C ASP A 71 16.80 -1.34 -11.55
N ARG A 72 16.30 -1.73 -12.74
CA ARG A 72 16.48 -3.09 -13.27
C ARG A 72 17.93 -3.45 -13.58
N GLY A 73 18.76 -2.45 -13.89
CA GLY A 73 20.17 -2.63 -14.21
C GLY A 73 21.05 -2.93 -12.99
N GLY A 74 20.55 -2.67 -11.76
CA GLY A 74 21.36 -2.75 -10.56
C GLY A 74 22.53 -1.76 -10.61
N LYS A 75 22.23 -0.53 -11.02
CA LYS A 75 23.18 0.60 -11.15
C LYS A 75 22.84 1.77 -10.23
N VAL A 76 21.56 1.94 -9.89
CA VAL A 76 21.07 3.00 -9.03
C VAL A 76 20.74 2.41 -7.65
N PRO A 77 21.52 2.73 -6.60
CA PRO A 77 21.23 2.27 -5.25
C PRO A 77 19.90 2.83 -4.74
N TRP A 78 19.24 2.07 -3.87
CA TRP A 78 18.09 2.57 -3.13
C TRP A 78 18.49 3.74 -2.22
N ALA A 79 17.66 4.78 -2.17
CA ALA A 79 17.87 5.99 -1.37
C ALA A 79 16.67 6.25 -0.41
N PRO A 80 16.78 7.18 0.55
CA PRO A 80 15.70 7.47 1.51
C PRO A 80 14.34 7.77 0.87
N ASP A 81 14.35 8.50 -0.25
CA ASP A 81 13.15 8.93 -0.99
C ASP A 81 12.85 8.05 -2.21
N THR A 82 13.45 6.86 -2.30
CA THR A 82 13.09 5.87 -3.32
C THR A 82 11.78 5.18 -2.94
N ALA A 83 10.82 5.19 -3.86
CA ALA A 83 9.49 4.65 -3.66
C ALA A 83 9.09 3.72 -4.82
N PRO A 84 8.74 2.45 -4.55
CA PRO A 84 8.17 1.57 -5.55
C PRO A 84 6.66 1.81 -5.70
N MET A 85 6.10 1.27 -6.79
CA MET A 85 4.65 1.04 -6.86
C MET A 85 4.27 -0.06 -5.87
N VAL A 86 3.36 0.22 -4.93
CA VAL A 86 3.04 -0.69 -3.81
C VAL A 86 1.80 -1.57 -4.03
N PHE A 87 1.26 -1.60 -5.24
CA PHE A 87 0.10 -2.42 -5.60
C PHE A 87 -1.06 -2.24 -4.60
N SER A 88 -1.68 -3.32 -4.14
CA SER A 88 -2.85 -3.23 -3.28
C SER A 88 -2.63 -2.55 -1.93
N ALA A 89 -1.39 -2.34 -1.48
CA ALA A 89 -1.16 -1.49 -0.30
C ALA A 89 -1.69 -0.05 -0.51
N THR A 90 -1.85 0.42 -1.76
CA THR A 90 -2.49 1.70 -2.10
C THR A 90 -3.93 1.81 -1.57
N LYS A 91 -4.65 0.69 -1.42
CA LYS A 91 -6.00 0.70 -0.84
C LYS A 91 -6.02 1.23 0.59
N GLY A 92 -4.93 1.04 1.33
CA GLY A 92 -4.77 1.63 2.66
C GLY A 92 -4.79 3.16 2.61
N LEU A 93 -4.13 3.77 1.63
CA LEU A 93 -4.16 5.23 1.44
C LEU A 93 -5.57 5.68 1.06
N ALA A 94 -6.17 5.06 0.04
CA ALA A 94 -7.52 5.40 -0.42
C ALA A 94 -8.57 5.27 0.70
N SER A 95 -8.48 4.22 1.52
CA SER A 95 -9.37 4.03 2.68
C SER A 95 -9.14 5.11 3.74
N THR A 96 -7.89 5.48 4.01
CA THR A 96 -7.57 6.54 4.97
C THR A 96 -8.12 7.90 4.53
N VAL A 97 -8.12 8.20 3.22
CA VAL A 97 -8.82 9.38 2.68
C VAL A 97 -10.32 9.33 3.01
N ILE A 98 -10.99 8.20 2.79
CA ILE A 98 -12.42 8.06 3.16
C ILE A 98 -12.61 8.24 4.67
N HIS A 99 -11.70 7.71 5.49
CA HIS A 99 -11.77 7.89 6.94
C HIS A 99 -11.60 9.35 7.37
N ARG A 100 -10.72 10.11 6.71
CA ARG A 100 -10.55 11.55 6.92
C ARG A 100 -11.82 12.32 6.59
N LEU A 101 -12.49 11.98 5.48
CA LEU A 101 -13.77 12.57 5.11
C LEU A 101 -14.87 12.22 6.12
N ALA A 102 -14.92 10.96 6.58
CA ALA A 102 -15.88 10.52 7.57
C ALA A 102 -15.65 11.15 8.95
N ASP A 103 -14.40 11.35 9.35
CA ASP A 103 -14.04 12.01 10.61
C ASP A 103 -14.54 13.47 10.66
N ARG A 104 -14.61 14.13 9.50
CA ARG A 104 -15.19 15.47 9.34
C ARG A 104 -16.70 15.48 9.14
N GLY A 105 -17.37 14.32 9.20
CA GLY A 105 -18.81 14.19 8.99
C GLY A 105 -19.26 14.36 7.53
N LEU A 106 -18.34 14.32 6.56
CA LEU A 106 -18.68 14.43 5.13
C LEU A 106 -19.16 13.10 4.53
N ILE A 107 -18.82 11.98 5.18
CA ILE A 107 -19.23 10.62 4.79
C ILE A 107 -19.69 9.89 6.05
N ASP A 108 -20.86 9.29 6.00
CA ASP A 108 -21.31 8.29 6.97
C ASP A 108 -21.07 6.90 6.38
N TYR A 109 -20.47 5.99 7.15
CA TYR A 109 -20.23 4.62 6.72
C TYR A 109 -21.51 3.84 6.50
N ASP A 110 -22.56 4.14 7.25
CA ASP A 110 -23.82 3.39 7.24
C ASP A 110 -24.84 4.00 6.26
N ALA A 111 -24.57 5.20 5.76
CA ALA A 111 -25.36 5.82 4.69
C ALA A 111 -25.14 5.11 3.34
N PRO A 112 -26.19 5.01 2.50
CA PRO A 112 -26.05 4.58 1.12
C PRO A 112 -25.08 5.44 0.33
N VAL A 113 -24.22 4.81 -0.47
CA VAL A 113 -23.29 5.53 -1.39
C VAL A 113 -24.06 6.45 -2.34
N ALA A 114 -25.28 6.07 -2.71
CA ALA A 114 -26.14 6.83 -3.62
C ALA A 114 -26.61 8.18 -3.06
N GLU A 115 -26.49 8.42 -1.75
CA GLU A 115 -26.76 9.75 -1.17
C GLU A 115 -25.68 10.78 -1.57
N TYR A 116 -24.45 10.32 -1.75
CA TYR A 116 -23.31 11.16 -2.16
C TYR A 116 -23.10 11.12 -3.68
N TRP A 117 -23.22 9.93 -4.27
CA TRP A 117 -22.96 9.66 -5.68
C TRP A 117 -24.19 9.05 -6.34
N ARG A 118 -25.11 9.91 -6.79
CA ARG A 118 -26.46 9.51 -7.24
C ARG A 118 -26.44 8.44 -8.33
N GLU A 119 -25.55 8.55 -9.30
CA GLU A 119 -25.39 7.63 -10.43
C GLU A 119 -25.05 6.22 -9.96
N PHE A 120 -24.35 6.09 -8.83
CA PHE A 120 -24.04 4.79 -8.24
C PHE A 120 -25.32 4.00 -7.90
N GLY A 121 -26.43 4.67 -7.60
CA GLY A 121 -27.71 4.01 -7.25
C GLY A 121 -28.32 3.15 -8.36
N ALA A 122 -27.84 3.26 -9.60
CA ALA A 122 -28.35 2.50 -10.75
C ALA A 122 -28.29 0.98 -10.54
N ASN A 123 -29.13 0.23 -11.27
CA ASN A 123 -29.11 -1.24 -11.32
C ASN A 123 -29.18 -1.93 -9.94
N GLY A 124 -30.01 -1.40 -9.03
CA GLY A 124 -30.31 -2.00 -7.74
C GLY A 124 -29.25 -1.75 -6.65
N LYS A 125 -28.37 -0.76 -6.83
CA LYS A 125 -27.29 -0.42 -5.89
C LYS A 125 -27.66 0.69 -4.89
N ALA A 126 -28.84 1.29 -5.03
CA ALA A 126 -29.28 2.45 -4.24
C ALA A 126 -29.21 2.26 -2.71
N ALA A 127 -29.32 1.03 -2.21
CA ALA A 127 -29.28 0.72 -0.77
C ALA A 127 -27.90 0.28 -0.26
N LEU A 128 -26.88 0.18 -1.12
CA LEU A 128 -25.54 -0.23 -0.69
C LEU A 128 -24.87 0.87 0.12
N SER A 129 -24.55 0.55 1.38
CA SER A 129 -23.84 1.48 2.26
C SER A 129 -22.38 1.65 1.85
N VAL A 130 -21.76 2.76 2.28
CA VAL A 130 -20.32 2.96 2.16
C VAL A 130 -19.57 1.79 2.80
N ARG A 131 -20.03 1.30 3.95
CA ARG A 131 -19.46 0.15 4.67
C ARG A 131 -19.50 -1.14 3.84
N ASP A 132 -20.59 -1.39 3.11
CA ASP A 132 -20.70 -2.58 2.25
C ASP A 132 -19.67 -2.54 1.12
N VAL A 133 -19.48 -1.37 0.51
CA VAL A 133 -18.47 -1.17 -0.53
C VAL A 133 -17.06 -1.35 0.04
N MET A 134 -16.76 -0.73 1.19
CA MET A 134 -15.47 -0.84 1.86
C MET A 134 -15.15 -2.24 2.38
N ARG A 135 -16.15 -3.10 2.56
CA ARG A 135 -16.01 -4.52 2.92
C ARG A 135 -15.95 -5.45 1.71
N HIS A 136 -15.84 -4.91 0.50
CA HIS A 136 -15.85 -5.67 -0.75
C HIS A 136 -17.14 -6.49 -0.97
N GLN A 137 -18.30 -5.95 -0.60
CA GLN A 137 -19.60 -6.63 -0.72
C GLN A 137 -20.51 -6.05 -1.81
N ALA A 138 -20.05 -5.03 -2.53
CA ALA A 138 -20.84 -4.37 -3.59
C ALA A 138 -21.15 -5.26 -4.81
N GLY A 139 -20.51 -6.43 -4.93
CA GLY A 139 -20.67 -7.30 -6.10
C GLY A 139 -20.04 -6.75 -7.39
N LEU A 140 -19.23 -5.69 -7.31
CA LEU A 140 -18.62 -4.98 -8.43
C LEU A 140 -17.13 -5.35 -8.63
N SER A 141 -16.75 -6.56 -8.25
CA SER A 141 -15.33 -7.00 -8.31
C SER A 141 -14.77 -7.24 -9.72
N GLY A 142 -15.62 -7.26 -10.76
CA GLY A 142 -15.22 -7.55 -12.14
C GLY A 142 -15.26 -6.33 -13.05
N LEU A 143 -14.39 -6.33 -14.07
CA LEU A 143 -14.23 -5.26 -15.07
C LEU A 143 -14.80 -5.69 -16.43
N ARG A 144 -16.09 -6.03 -16.49
CA ARG A 144 -16.70 -6.56 -17.72
C ARG A 144 -16.69 -5.50 -18.81
N GLY A 145 -16.07 -5.80 -19.95
CA GLY A 145 -16.05 -4.91 -21.13
C GLY A 145 -15.06 -3.74 -21.06
N ALA A 146 -14.28 -3.60 -19.99
CA ALA A 146 -13.24 -2.57 -19.91
C ALA A 146 -12.06 -2.90 -20.84
N THR A 147 -11.51 -1.90 -21.50
CA THR A 147 -10.29 -1.96 -22.32
C THR A 147 -9.09 -1.42 -21.55
N GLN A 148 -7.87 -1.62 -22.05
CA GLN A 148 -6.68 -1.02 -21.43
C GLN A 148 -6.75 0.52 -21.39
N ARG A 149 -7.32 1.15 -22.41
CA ARG A 149 -7.53 2.60 -22.45
C ARG A 149 -8.43 3.05 -21.31
N ASP A 150 -9.53 2.33 -21.08
CA ASP A 150 -10.46 2.62 -19.99
C ASP A 150 -9.74 2.56 -18.63
N LEU A 151 -8.87 1.57 -18.40
CA LEU A 151 -8.14 1.46 -17.13
C LEU A 151 -7.21 2.66 -16.82
N LEU A 152 -6.82 3.42 -17.84
CA LEU A 152 -5.98 4.61 -17.68
C LEU A 152 -6.83 5.88 -17.50
N ASP A 153 -8.14 5.81 -17.75
CA ASP A 153 -9.11 6.87 -17.52
C ASP A 153 -9.94 6.57 -16.26
N HIS A 154 -9.51 7.15 -15.15
CA HIS A 154 -10.10 6.90 -13.85
C HIS A 154 -11.54 7.42 -13.73
N VAL A 155 -11.91 8.48 -14.44
CA VAL A 155 -13.28 9.03 -14.43
C VAL A 155 -14.21 8.10 -15.21
N GLU A 156 -13.78 7.65 -16.39
CA GLU A 156 -14.52 6.64 -17.16
C GLU A 156 -14.73 5.35 -16.34
N MET A 157 -13.71 4.92 -15.57
CA MET A 157 -13.84 3.74 -14.72
C MET A 157 -14.79 3.96 -13.52
N GLU A 158 -14.80 5.15 -12.92
CA GLU A 158 -15.77 5.55 -11.90
C GLU A 158 -17.20 5.46 -12.46
N GLU A 159 -17.46 6.13 -13.60
CA GLU A 159 -18.77 6.16 -14.27
C GLU A 159 -19.26 4.77 -14.66
N ARG A 160 -18.37 3.92 -15.22
CA ARG A 160 -18.69 2.53 -15.54
C ARG A 160 -19.10 1.72 -14.33
N LEU A 161 -18.44 1.91 -13.19
CA LEU A 161 -18.76 1.18 -11.96
C LEU A 161 -20.07 1.68 -11.35
N ALA A 162 -20.39 2.97 -11.44
CA ALA A 162 -21.70 3.50 -11.10
C ALA A 162 -22.81 2.93 -11.99
N ALA A 163 -22.58 2.83 -13.31
CA ALA A 163 -23.55 2.26 -14.24
C ALA A 163 -23.65 0.73 -14.17
N ALA A 164 -22.66 0.02 -13.64
CA ALA A 164 -22.65 -1.44 -13.64
C ALA A 164 -23.74 -2.08 -12.77
N ALA A 165 -24.28 -3.21 -13.23
CA ALA A 165 -25.09 -4.10 -12.39
C ALA A 165 -24.19 -4.98 -11.49
N PRO A 166 -24.51 -5.13 -10.19
CA PRO A 166 -23.78 -6.05 -9.33
C PRO A 166 -23.77 -7.49 -9.86
N GLY A 167 -22.64 -8.17 -9.73
CA GLY A 167 -22.54 -9.58 -10.04
C GLY A 167 -23.14 -10.49 -8.95
N ARG A 168 -23.09 -11.80 -9.19
CA ARG A 168 -23.59 -12.88 -8.29
C ARG A 168 -22.99 -12.89 -6.86
N LEU A 169 -22.00 -12.05 -6.59
CA LEU A 169 -21.30 -11.96 -5.31
C LEU A 169 -21.76 -10.74 -4.47
N LEU A 170 -22.80 -10.03 -4.89
CA LEU A 170 -23.45 -9.00 -4.09
C LEU A 170 -23.76 -9.51 -2.66
N GLY A 171 -23.45 -8.70 -1.65
CA GLY A 171 -23.63 -9.02 -0.23
C GLY A 171 -22.65 -10.07 0.32
N LYS A 172 -21.69 -10.55 -0.50
CA LYS A 172 -20.67 -11.53 -0.08
C LYS A 172 -19.30 -10.88 -0.12
N PRO A 173 -18.43 -11.13 0.88
CA PRO A 173 -17.03 -10.72 0.81
C PRO A 173 -16.37 -11.29 -0.45
N ALA A 174 -16.00 -10.42 -1.37
CA ALA A 174 -15.38 -10.78 -2.63
C ALA A 174 -14.42 -9.67 -3.07
N TYR A 175 -13.12 -9.87 -2.86
CA TYR A 175 -12.10 -8.86 -3.10
C TYR A 175 -12.23 -8.15 -4.46
N HIS A 176 -12.31 -6.82 -4.41
CA HIS A 176 -12.38 -5.93 -5.57
C HIS A 176 -10.95 -5.47 -5.88
N ALA A 177 -10.20 -6.26 -6.65
CA ALA A 177 -8.75 -6.09 -6.75
C ALA A 177 -8.34 -4.74 -7.34
N LEU A 178 -9.05 -4.24 -8.34
CA LEU A 178 -8.86 -2.91 -8.92
C LEU A 178 -10.06 -1.99 -8.66
N THR A 179 -11.28 -2.52 -8.81
CA THR A 179 -12.51 -1.71 -8.73
C THR A 179 -12.74 -1.03 -7.39
N PHE A 180 -12.19 -1.55 -6.28
CA PHE A 180 -12.23 -0.86 -4.99
C PHE A 180 -11.70 0.58 -5.09
N GLY A 181 -10.60 0.78 -5.83
CA GLY A 181 -9.93 2.07 -5.91
C GLY A 181 -10.82 3.12 -6.55
N TRP A 182 -11.41 2.80 -7.71
CA TRP A 182 -12.34 3.68 -8.41
C TRP A 182 -13.67 3.84 -7.65
N LEU A 183 -14.13 2.84 -6.90
CA LEU A 183 -15.30 3.01 -6.03
C LEU A 183 -15.05 4.02 -4.91
N MET A 184 -13.89 3.98 -4.26
CA MET A 184 -13.50 4.98 -3.26
C MET A 184 -13.23 6.34 -3.90
N SER A 185 -12.62 6.35 -5.09
CA SER A 185 -12.35 7.57 -5.86
C SER A 185 -13.65 8.30 -6.25
N GLY A 186 -14.61 7.60 -6.84
CA GLY A 186 -15.89 8.17 -7.24
C GLY A 186 -16.70 8.69 -6.06
N LEU A 187 -16.74 7.95 -4.95
CA LEU A 187 -17.36 8.42 -3.71
C LEU A 187 -16.68 9.70 -3.19
N ALA A 188 -15.36 9.70 -3.07
CA ALA A 188 -14.62 10.86 -2.57
C ALA A 188 -14.76 12.06 -3.52
N ARG A 189 -14.75 11.84 -4.84
CA ARG A 189 -14.96 12.88 -5.85
C ARG A 189 -16.36 13.46 -5.77
N ALA A 190 -17.39 12.63 -5.63
CA ALA A 190 -18.77 13.12 -5.51
C ALA A 190 -18.96 14.03 -4.28
N VAL A 191 -18.23 13.77 -3.19
CA VAL A 191 -18.27 14.57 -1.96
C VAL A 191 -17.42 15.84 -2.04
N THR A 192 -16.26 15.79 -2.72
CA THR A 192 -15.23 16.85 -2.62
C THR A 192 -14.97 17.61 -3.92
N GLY A 193 -15.41 17.08 -5.06
CA GLY A 193 -15.04 17.54 -6.39
C GLY A 193 -13.62 17.16 -6.83
N LYS A 194 -12.81 16.49 -5.99
CA LYS A 194 -11.39 16.24 -6.22
C LYS A 194 -11.08 14.79 -6.59
N GLY A 195 -10.04 14.58 -7.40
CA GLY A 195 -9.52 13.24 -7.69
C GLY A 195 -8.71 12.66 -6.52
N MET A 196 -8.60 11.34 -6.47
CA MET A 196 -7.94 10.65 -5.35
C MET A 196 -6.44 10.96 -5.28
N ARG A 197 -5.78 11.29 -6.40
CA ARG A 197 -4.38 11.75 -6.37
C ARG A 197 -4.21 13.04 -5.58
N MET A 198 -5.10 14.01 -5.79
CA MET A 198 -5.11 15.28 -5.05
C MET A 198 -5.45 15.03 -3.58
N LEU A 199 -6.48 14.23 -3.32
CA LEU A 199 -6.89 13.92 -1.95
C LEU A 199 -5.80 13.17 -1.15
N ILE A 200 -5.04 12.26 -1.76
CA ILE A 200 -3.89 11.63 -1.08
C ILE A 200 -2.84 12.66 -0.67
N ARG A 201 -2.61 13.70 -1.49
CA ARG A 201 -1.68 14.79 -1.14
C ARG A 201 -2.21 15.62 0.04
N GLU A 202 -3.42 16.15 -0.10
CA GLU A 202 -4.00 17.10 0.87
C GLU A 202 -4.44 16.42 2.18
N GLU A 203 -4.97 15.20 2.12
CA GLU A 203 -5.52 14.53 3.30
C GLU A 203 -4.49 13.68 4.05
N LEU A 204 -3.40 13.27 3.39
CA LEU A 204 -2.39 12.38 3.97
C LEU A 204 -0.99 12.97 3.93
N ALA A 205 -0.45 13.25 2.74
CA ALA A 205 0.96 13.61 2.56
C ALA A 205 1.31 14.92 3.31
N GLU A 206 0.49 15.95 3.11
CA GLU A 206 0.67 17.28 3.71
C GLU A 206 0.49 17.25 5.24
N PRO A 207 -0.62 16.71 5.82
CA PRO A 207 -0.76 16.62 7.28
C PRO A 207 0.32 15.77 7.97
N LEU A 208 0.85 14.76 7.28
CA LEU A 208 1.93 13.93 7.79
C LEU A 208 3.32 14.53 7.53
N GLY A 209 3.40 15.67 6.83
CA GLY A 209 4.65 16.35 6.52
C GLY A 209 5.61 15.48 5.73
N THR A 210 5.14 14.73 4.73
CA THR A 210 5.99 13.84 3.93
C THR A 210 5.68 13.95 2.43
N ASP A 211 6.71 14.00 1.59
CA ASP A 211 6.55 13.83 0.14
C ASP A 211 6.38 12.35 -0.25
N GLY A 212 6.48 11.40 0.69
CA GLY A 212 6.54 9.97 0.37
C GLY A 212 5.23 9.26 0.00
N LEU A 213 4.12 9.99 -0.20
CA LEU A 213 2.78 9.44 -0.43
C LEU A 213 2.16 9.96 -1.74
N HIS A 214 2.29 9.21 -2.84
CA HIS A 214 1.73 9.58 -4.14
C HIS A 214 0.79 8.52 -4.72
N LEU A 215 -0.14 8.97 -5.58
CA LEU A 215 -0.93 8.11 -6.45
C LEU A 215 -0.53 8.31 -7.91
N GLY A 216 0.12 7.29 -8.49
CA GLY A 216 0.78 7.43 -9.79
C GLY A 216 2.13 8.12 -9.67
N ARG A 217 2.61 8.63 -10.81
CA ARG A 217 3.93 9.25 -10.95
C ARG A 217 4.02 10.51 -10.05
N PRO A 218 5.02 10.60 -9.16
CA PRO A 218 5.33 11.85 -8.48
C PRO A 218 5.57 12.99 -9.50
N PRO A 219 5.22 14.24 -9.17
CA PRO A 219 5.66 15.42 -9.91
C PRO A 219 7.18 15.40 -10.15
N ALA A 220 7.65 15.99 -11.26
CA ALA A 220 9.07 15.90 -11.66
C ALA A 220 10.01 16.51 -10.59
N GLU A 221 9.52 17.52 -9.90
CA GLU A 221 10.16 18.30 -8.86
C GLU A 221 9.98 17.74 -7.44
N ALA A 222 9.16 16.68 -7.28
CA ALA A 222 9.03 15.97 -6.02
C ALA A 222 10.41 15.46 -5.56
N ALA A 223 10.58 15.16 -4.28
CA ALA A 223 11.78 14.49 -3.78
C ALA A 223 11.71 12.98 -4.03
N THR A 224 10.49 12.42 -3.97
CA THR A 224 10.24 11.00 -4.20
C THR A 224 10.70 10.56 -5.60
N ARG A 225 11.44 9.46 -5.67
CA ARG A 225 11.94 8.86 -6.92
C ARG A 225 11.32 7.48 -7.11
N VAL A 226 10.69 7.25 -8.27
CA VAL A 226 10.06 5.98 -8.59
C VAL A 226 11.13 4.88 -8.78
N ALA A 227 11.00 3.78 -8.06
CA ALA A 227 11.77 2.56 -8.32
C ALA A 227 11.17 1.76 -9.49
N GLU A 228 12.01 1.22 -10.36
CA GLU A 228 11.59 0.35 -11.46
C GLU A 228 11.17 -1.03 -10.95
N ILE A 229 10.11 -1.60 -11.53
CA ILE A 229 9.63 -2.94 -11.15
C ILE A 229 10.58 -4.03 -11.66
N ILE A 230 11.16 -4.82 -10.77
CA ILE A 230 12.02 -5.96 -11.11
C ILE A 230 11.15 -7.17 -11.42
N MET A 231 10.91 -7.41 -12.71
CA MET A 231 10.21 -8.58 -13.25
C MET A 231 10.77 -8.95 -14.63
N PRO A 232 10.55 -10.18 -15.13
CA PRO A 232 10.93 -10.54 -16.50
C PRO A 232 10.31 -9.56 -17.52
N GLN A 233 11.15 -8.85 -18.28
CA GLN A 233 10.70 -7.89 -19.31
C GLN A 233 10.32 -8.57 -20.62
N ASN A 234 11.09 -9.61 -20.99
CA ASN A 234 10.82 -10.44 -22.14
C ASN A 234 10.27 -11.78 -21.66
N ILE A 235 9.03 -12.10 -22.04
CA ILE A 235 8.59 -13.49 -22.04
C ILE A 235 8.94 -14.03 -23.43
N SER A 236 10.15 -14.54 -23.61
CA SER A 236 10.40 -15.50 -24.68
C SER A 236 9.61 -16.77 -24.34
N GLY A 237 8.32 -16.78 -24.63
CA GLY A 237 7.41 -17.87 -24.31
C GLY A 237 6.24 -17.81 -25.28
N HIS A 238 6.13 -18.86 -26.09
CA HIS A 238 5.24 -18.96 -27.23
C HIS A 238 3.84 -18.34 -27.02
N PRO A 239 3.27 -17.64 -28.03
CA PRO A 239 1.94 -17.02 -27.96
C PRO A 239 0.82 -17.92 -27.41
N TRP A 240 0.92 -19.24 -27.62
CA TRP A 240 -0.06 -20.22 -27.15
C TRP A 240 -0.07 -20.42 -25.63
N LEU A 241 1.07 -20.28 -24.94
CA LEU A 241 1.18 -20.41 -23.47
C LEU A 241 0.53 -19.23 -22.76
N ASN A 242 0.76 -18.02 -23.27
CA ASN A 242 0.07 -16.82 -22.82
C ASN A 242 -1.45 -16.93 -23.08
N TYR A 243 -1.85 -17.38 -24.28
CA TYR A 243 -3.25 -17.60 -24.62
C TYR A 243 -3.94 -18.63 -23.71
N ALA A 244 -3.28 -19.75 -23.40
CA ALA A 244 -3.79 -20.77 -22.48
C ALA A 244 -3.94 -20.24 -21.05
N ALA A 245 -2.95 -19.47 -20.55
CA ALA A 245 -3.04 -18.82 -19.24
C ALA A 245 -4.21 -17.83 -19.16
N TYR A 246 -4.45 -17.04 -20.22
CA TYR A 246 -5.61 -16.14 -20.31
C TYR A 246 -6.95 -16.90 -20.38
N LYS A 247 -7.04 -18.00 -21.12
CA LYS A 247 -8.28 -18.80 -21.24
C LYS A 247 -8.63 -19.56 -19.95
N VAL A 248 -7.62 -20.00 -19.21
CA VAL A 248 -7.82 -20.57 -17.86
C VAL A 248 -8.24 -19.47 -16.89
N ALA A 249 -7.62 -18.29 -16.95
CA ALA A 249 -7.98 -17.14 -16.11
C ALA A 249 -9.41 -16.61 -16.33
N ASP A 250 -9.93 -16.66 -17.56
CA ASP A 250 -11.31 -16.26 -17.87
C ASP A 250 -12.36 -17.21 -17.24
N ARG A 251 -11.97 -18.45 -16.92
CA ARG A 251 -12.78 -19.42 -16.16
C ARG A 251 -12.62 -19.30 -14.63
N LEU A 252 -11.77 -18.42 -14.13
CA LEU A 252 -11.48 -18.24 -12.69
C LEU A 252 -12.26 -17.07 -12.06
N SER A 253 -12.09 -16.87 -10.74
CA SER A 253 -12.86 -15.92 -9.91
C SER A 253 -12.81 -14.47 -10.44
N GLY A 254 -13.73 -13.61 -9.97
CA GLY A 254 -13.80 -12.21 -10.40
C GLY A 254 -12.50 -11.43 -10.13
N ALA A 255 -11.85 -11.68 -8.99
CA ALA A 255 -10.56 -11.06 -8.66
C ALA A 255 -9.43 -11.52 -9.56
N PHE A 256 -9.32 -12.82 -9.85
CA PHE A 256 -8.31 -13.34 -10.78
C PHE A 256 -8.48 -12.74 -12.18
N ARG A 257 -9.72 -12.60 -12.67
CA ARG A 257 -9.98 -11.89 -13.93
C ARG A 257 -9.57 -10.42 -13.91
N SER A 258 -9.78 -9.72 -12.80
CA SER A 258 -9.33 -8.32 -12.66
C SER A 258 -7.81 -8.15 -12.49
N MET A 259 -7.12 -9.14 -11.90
CA MET A 259 -5.65 -9.12 -11.73
C MET A 259 -4.89 -9.54 -12.99
N TYR A 260 -5.48 -10.42 -13.80
CA TYR A 260 -4.85 -11.00 -15.00
C TYR A 260 -5.55 -10.57 -16.30
N PHE A 261 -6.27 -9.45 -16.27
CA PHE A 261 -6.88 -8.86 -17.46
C PHE A 261 -5.82 -8.50 -18.52
N ARG A 262 -6.16 -8.67 -19.80
CA ARG A 262 -5.28 -8.29 -20.93
C ARG A 262 -4.92 -6.80 -20.83
N GLY A 263 -3.65 -6.49 -20.55
CA GLY A 263 -3.14 -5.13 -20.50
C GLY A 263 -2.50 -4.73 -19.17
N VAL A 264 -2.89 -5.33 -18.04
CA VAL A 264 -2.29 -5.01 -16.72
C VAL A 264 -0.79 -5.33 -16.71
N LEU A 265 -0.39 -6.50 -17.22
CA LEU A 265 1.03 -6.88 -17.34
C LEU A 265 1.81 -5.95 -18.30
N ALA A 266 1.17 -5.43 -19.35
CA ALA A 266 1.81 -4.48 -20.25
C ALA A 266 1.97 -3.10 -19.57
N ALA A 267 0.98 -2.69 -18.78
CA ALA A 267 0.97 -1.41 -18.08
C ALA A 267 1.99 -1.31 -16.93
N VAL A 268 2.54 -2.44 -16.47
CA VAL A 268 3.58 -2.49 -15.42
C VAL A 268 5.00 -2.82 -15.94
N ARG A 269 5.16 -2.95 -17.26
CA ARG A 269 6.47 -3.18 -17.92
C ARG A 269 7.06 -1.87 -18.45
N GLY A 270 8.37 -1.88 -18.71
CA GLY A 270 9.06 -0.73 -19.30
C GLY A 270 8.88 0.54 -18.46
N GLU A 271 8.33 1.60 -19.05
CA GLU A 271 8.13 2.91 -18.40
C GLU A 271 6.95 2.96 -17.41
N ILE A 272 6.24 1.84 -17.23
CA ILE A 272 5.12 1.66 -16.31
C ILE A 272 3.99 2.70 -16.60
N PRO A 273 3.31 2.61 -17.77
CA PRO A 273 2.22 3.53 -18.14
C PRO A 273 1.11 3.65 -17.09
N LEU A 274 0.95 2.62 -16.25
CA LEU A 274 0.00 2.61 -15.15
C LEU A 274 0.22 3.75 -14.15
N LEU A 275 1.43 4.30 -14.05
CA LEU A 275 1.75 5.42 -13.17
C LEU A 275 1.14 6.74 -13.66
N ASP A 276 0.76 6.85 -14.93
CA ASP A 276 0.26 8.11 -15.46
C ASP A 276 -1.25 8.31 -15.12
N ALA A 277 -1.94 7.22 -14.77
CA ALA A 277 -3.35 7.21 -14.37
C ALA A 277 -3.57 7.39 -12.85
N GLU A 278 -4.84 7.49 -12.42
CA GLU A 278 -5.25 7.34 -11.02
C GLU A 278 -5.90 5.98 -10.81
N MET A 279 -5.24 5.09 -10.06
CA MET A 279 -5.79 3.78 -9.73
C MET A 279 -5.56 3.46 -8.25
N PRO A 280 -6.42 3.98 -7.35
CA PRO A 280 -6.24 3.95 -5.90
C PRO A 280 -6.20 2.56 -5.26
N ALA A 281 -6.42 1.52 -6.07
CA ALA A 281 -6.29 0.14 -5.66
C ALA A 281 -4.91 -0.47 -5.92
N ALA A 282 -4.03 0.19 -6.66
CA ALA A 282 -2.80 -0.43 -7.16
C ALA A 282 -1.61 0.50 -7.44
N ASN A 283 -1.78 1.69 -8.00
CA ASN A 283 -0.64 2.43 -8.56
C ASN A 283 -0.03 3.50 -7.62
N GLY A 284 -0.20 3.35 -6.31
CA GLY A 284 0.46 4.25 -5.36
C GLY A 284 1.98 4.09 -5.39
N VAL A 285 2.70 5.21 -5.45
CA VAL A 285 4.16 5.28 -5.34
C VAL A 285 4.48 5.79 -3.95
N VAL A 286 5.00 4.92 -3.10
CA VAL A 286 5.00 5.16 -1.65
C VAL A 286 6.33 4.74 -1.01
N THR A 287 6.92 5.61 -0.19
CA THR A 287 8.08 5.26 0.64
C THR A 287 7.66 4.43 1.86
N ALA A 288 8.54 3.55 2.36
CA ALA A 288 8.25 2.79 3.59
C ALA A 288 7.94 3.74 4.75
N ARG A 289 8.71 4.81 4.91
CA ARG A 289 8.50 5.81 5.95
C ARG A 289 7.13 6.46 5.87
N GLY A 290 6.74 7.00 4.71
CA GLY A 290 5.46 7.68 4.56
C GLY A 290 4.29 6.75 4.91
N LEU A 291 4.35 5.51 4.43
CA LEU A 291 3.32 4.51 4.73
C LEU A 291 3.29 4.12 6.21
N ALA A 292 4.46 3.87 6.81
CA ALA A 292 4.56 3.51 8.22
C ALA A 292 4.13 4.67 9.13
N LYS A 293 4.38 5.93 8.73
CA LYS A 293 3.95 7.13 9.46
C LYS A 293 2.44 7.27 9.47
N MET A 294 1.78 7.06 8.32
CA MET A 294 0.31 7.03 8.23
C MET A 294 -0.30 5.97 9.15
N TYR A 295 0.20 4.74 9.08
CA TYR A 295 -0.26 3.67 9.99
C TYR A 295 0.18 3.91 11.45
N GLY A 296 1.28 4.62 11.67
CA GLY A 296 1.76 5.06 12.99
C GLY A 296 0.77 5.99 13.66
N ALA A 297 0.23 6.98 12.94
CA ALA A 297 -0.86 7.80 13.44
C ALA A 297 -2.08 6.94 13.82
N ILE A 298 -2.50 6.02 12.93
CA ILE A 298 -3.65 5.12 13.16
C ILE A 298 -3.44 4.25 14.40
N ALA A 299 -2.26 3.64 14.55
CA ALA A 299 -1.93 2.78 15.69
C ALA A 299 -1.89 3.53 17.02
N ASN A 300 -1.69 4.86 16.99
CA ASN A 300 -1.44 5.68 18.18
C ASN A 300 -2.55 6.71 18.42
N GLY A 301 -3.81 6.30 18.24
CA GLY A 301 -4.96 7.14 18.59
C GLY A 301 -5.26 8.24 17.58
N GLY A 302 -4.76 8.10 16.35
CA GLY A 302 -4.96 9.02 15.24
C GLY A 302 -4.02 10.23 15.25
N GLU A 303 -2.92 10.17 15.99
CA GLU A 303 -2.00 11.30 16.19
C GLU A 303 -0.54 10.85 16.03
N ILE A 304 0.27 11.69 15.37
CA ILE A 304 1.71 11.51 15.24
C ILE A 304 2.39 12.87 15.09
N ASP A 305 3.58 13.05 15.68
CA ASP A 305 4.33 14.31 15.63
C ASP A 305 3.54 15.57 16.05
N GLY A 306 2.57 15.41 16.97
CA GLY A 306 1.68 16.49 17.40
C GLY A 306 0.56 16.82 16.41
N THR A 307 0.49 16.16 15.26
CA THR A 307 -0.60 16.31 14.28
C THR A 307 -1.65 15.23 14.46
N ARG A 308 -2.91 15.64 14.62
CA ARG A 308 -4.07 14.74 14.60
C ARG A 308 -4.49 14.44 13.16
N LEU A 309 -4.14 13.25 12.68
CA LEU A 309 -4.60 12.74 11.38
C LEU A 309 -6.06 12.28 11.44
N LEU A 310 -6.47 11.58 12.49
CA LEU A 310 -7.83 11.08 12.69
C LEU A 310 -8.26 11.25 14.16
N SER A 311 -9.55 11.35 14.42
CA SER A 311 -10.06 11.31 15.79
C SER A 311 -9.87 9.94 16.42
N ARG A 312 -9.80 9.92 17.75
CA ARG A 312 -9.77 8.68 18.54
C ARG A 312 -10.97 7.79 18.28
N GLY A 313 -12.14 8.39 18.02
CA GLY A 313 -13.38 7.68 17.72
C GLY A 313 -13.30 6.89 16.42
N ILE A 314 -12.81 7.53 15.35
CA ILE A 314 -12.63 6.86 14.05
C ILE A 314 -11.62 5.72 14.17
N VAL A 315 -10.42 5.96 14.71
CA VAL A 315 -9.38 4.92 14.76
C VAL A 315 -9.77 3.72 15.64
N ALA A 316 -10.53 3.94 16.73
CA ALA A 316 -11.05 2.85 17.56
C ALA A 316 -11.99 1.93 16.76
N GLY A 317 -12.71 2.47 15.79
CA GLY A 317 -13.59 1.74 14.90
C GLY A 317 -12.90 0.99 13.76
N LEU A 318 -11.61 1.24 13.48
CA LEU A 318 -10.88 0.64 12.34
C LEU A 318 -10.39 -0.79 12.61
N THR A 319 -10.35 -1.23 13.87
CA THR A 319 -10.00 -2.62 14.19
C THR A 319 -11.16 -3.55 13.85
N GLY A 320 -11.00 -4.29 12.75
CA GLY A 320 -11.97 -5.29 12.32
C GLY A 320 -11.98 -6.54 13.19
N ARG A 321 -13.11 -7.26 13.21
CA ARG A 321 -13.21 -8.58 13.84
C ARG A 321 -12.56 -9.63 12.93
N PRO A 322 -11.59 -10.44 13.42
CA PRO A 322 -11.06 -11.56 12.67
C PRO A 322 -12.16 -12.56 12.30
N SER A 323 -12.06 -13.15 11.13
CA SER A 323 -12.96 -14.17 10.60
C SER A 323 -12.18 -15.16 9.74
N LEU A 324 -12.55 -16.44 9.84
CA LEU A 324 -12.06 -17.49 8.94
C LEU A 324 -12.93 -17.64 7.69
N ARG A 325 -13.90 -16.73 7.48
CA ARG A 325 -14.75 -16.74 6.28
C ARG A 325 -13.87 -16.47 5.06
N MET A 326 -13.88 -17.41 4.12
CA MET A 326 -13.16 -17.29 2.87
C MET A 326 -13.71 -16.14 2.03
N ASP A 327 -12.81 -15.28 1.55
CA ASP A 327 -13.11 -14.34 0.49
C ASP A 327 -13.48 -15.11 -0.78
N ARG A 328 -14.58 -14.74 -1.44
CA ARG A 328 -15.11 -15.48 -2.60
C ARG A 328 -14.29 -15.33 -3.87
N ASN A 329 -13.28 -14.48 -3.85
CA ASN A 329 -12.45 -14.11 -4.99
C ASN A 329 -10.98 -14.51 -4.78
N LEU A 330 -10.41 -14.23 -3.59
CA LEU A 330 -9.05 -14.61 -3.20
C LEU A 330 -8.96 -16.02 -2.62
N LEU A 331 -10.06 -16.58 -2.10
CA LEU A 331 -10.09 -17.88 -1.43
C LEU A 331 -9.15 -17.95 -0.20
N VAL A 332 -8.83 -16.79 0.36
CA VAL A 332 -8.07 -16.62 1.61
C VAL A 332 -8.96 -15.84 2.57
N PRO A 333 -8.96 -16.15 3.88
CA PRO A 333 -9.79 -15.45 4.86
C PRO A 333 -9.15 -14.12 5.30
N LEU A 334 -9.03 -13.18 4.35
CA LEU A 334 -8.65 -11.80 4.63
C LEU A 334 -9.91 -11.08 5.14
N SER A 335 -9.96 -10.83 6.45
CA SER A 335 -11.15 -10.24 7.07
C SER A 335 -11.18 -8.75 6.78
N PHE A 336 -11.96 -8.35 5.77
CA PHE A 336 -12.08 -6.95 5.37
C PHE A 336 -13.00 -6.17 6.31
N HIS A 337 -12.53 -5.01 6.76
CA HIS A 337 -13.28 -4.08 7.57
C HIS A 337 -12.86 -2.66 7.23
N LEU A 338 -13.83 -1.87 6.75
CA LEU A 338 -13.62 -0.46 6.41
C LEU A 338 -12.38 -0.23 5.53
N GLY A 339 -12.20 -1.04 4.50
CA GLY A 339 -11.11 -0.88 3.52
C GLY A 339 -9.76 -1.47 3.90
N TYR A 340 -9.57 -1.88 5.16
CA TYR A 340 -8.41 -2.65 5.61
C TYR A 340 -8.72 -4.14 5.71
N HIS A 341 -7.68 -4.97 5.88
CA HIS A 341 -7.84 -6.38 6.20
C HIS A 341 -6.94 -6.82 7.35
N CYS A 342 -7.43 -7.85 8.06
CA CYS A 342 -6.63 -8.67 8.97
C CYS A 342 -6.23 -9.98 8.28
N VAL A 343 -5.08 -10.53 8.64
CA VAL A 343 -4.64 -11.85 8.19
C VAL A 343 -5.12 -12.96 9.15
N PRO A 344 -5.36 -14.20 8.67
CA PRO A 344 -5.89 -15.29 9.51
C PRO A 344 -4.96 -15.73 10.65
N PHE A 345 -3.68 -15.40 10.57
CA PHE A 345 -2.68 -15.73 11.59
C PHE A 345 -2.45 -14.53 12.51
N GLY A 346 -3.52 -13.99 13.11
CA GLY A 346 -3.47 -12.82 13.99
C GLY A 346 -2.52 -12.98 15.18
N ASN A 347 -2.24 -14.21 15.60
CA ASN A 347 -1.22 -14.49 16.63
C ASN A 347 0.21 -14.21 16.17
N VAL A 348 0.47 -14.15 14.87
CA VAL A 348 1.78 -13.85 14.27
C VAL A 348 1.84 -12.37 13.88
N MET A 349 0.80 -11.88 13.22
CA MET A 349 0.69 -10.50 12.72
C MET A 349 -0.68 -9.90 13.11
N PRO A 350 -0.85 -9.51 14.39
CA PRO A 350 -2.06 -8.86 14.89
C PRO A 350 -2.17 -7.46 14.31
N GLY A 351 -3.36 -6.89 14.39
CA GLY A 351 -3.67 -5.60 13.78
C GLY A 351 -4.22 -5.75 12.37
N PHE A 352 -4.12 -4.68 11.60
CA PHE A 352 -4.74 -4.56 10.28
C PHE A 352 -3.94 -3.63 9.38
N GLY A 353 -4.23 -3.70 8.09
CA GLY A 353 -3.67 -2.78 7.11
C GLY A 353 -3.98 -3.25 5.70
N HIS A 354 -3.01 -3.14 4.80
CA HIS A 354 -3.17 -3.69 3.46
C HIS A 354 -1.85 -4.19 2.86
N VAL A 355 -1.90 -5.43 2.37
CA VAL A 355 -0.82 -6.09 1.63
C VAL A 355 -1.01 -5.90 0.13
N GLY A 356 0.06 -5.53 -0.55
CA GLY A 356 0.18 -5.39 -1.99
C GLY A 356 0.68 -6.67 -2.67
N MET A 357 0.35 -6.82 -3.94
CA MET A 357 0.95 -7.86 -4.78
C MET A 357 2.48 -7.70 -4.77
N GLY A 358 3.20 -8.82 -4.65
CA GLY A 358 4.65 -8.81 -4.46
C GLY A 358 5.11 -8.81 -3.01
N GLY A 359 4.29 -8.32 -2.06
CA GLY A 359 4.61 -8.36 -0.62
C GLY A 359 4.82 -7.01 0.05
N SER A 360 4.75 -5.89 -0.69
CA SER A 360 4.74 -4.56 -0.07
C SER A 360 3.54 -4.41 0.87
N VAL A 361 3.70 -3.79 2.02
CA VAL A 361 2.68 -3.77 3.08
C VAL A 361 2.80 -2.50 3.92
N GLY A 362 1.65 -2.02 4.40
CA GLY A 362 1.57 -1.13 5.56
C GLY A 362 0.60 -1.71 6.59
N TRP A 363 0.95 -1.60 7.86
CA TRP A 363 0.27 -2.31 8.95
C TRP A 363 0.27 -1.50 10.25
N ALA A 364 -0.84 -1.55 10.99
CA ALA A 364 -1.03 -0.97 12.31
C ALA A 364 -1.50 -2.03 13.31
N ASP A 365 -0.92 -2.01 14.51
CA ASP A 365 -1.35 -2.78 15.67
C ASP A 365 -1.59 -1.83 16.85
N PRO A 366 -2.82 -1.27 16.97
CA PRO A 366 -3.15 -0.33 18.03
C PRO A 366 -2.98 -0.90 19.44
N ALA A 367 -3.09 -2.22 19.62
CA ALA A 367 -2.95 -2.86 20.93
C ALA A 367 -1.53 -2.75 21.49
N THR A 368 -0.53 -2.60 20.62
CA THR A 368 0.88 -2.48 21.01
C THR A 368 1.49 -1.11 20.71
N GLY A 369 0.74 -0.20 20.07
CA GLY A 369 1.24 1.10 19.58
C GLY A 369 2.18 0.97 18.38
N MET A 370 2.27 -0.22 17.77
CA MET A 370 3.19 -0.55 16.70
C MET A 370 2.57 -0.25 15.33
N ALA A 371 3.35 0.32 14.43
CA ALA A 371 3.05 0.33 13.01
C ALA A 371 4.32 0.02 12.20
N PHE A 372 4.16 -0.52 11.01
CA PHE A 372 5.30 -0.71 10.11
C PHE A 372 4.87 -0.69 8.64
N ALA A 373 5.85 -0.44 7.78
CA ALA A 373 5.71 -0.66 6.36
C ALA A 373 7.00 -1.25 5.77
N TYR A 374 6.81 -2.20 4.87
CA TYR A 374 7.87 -2.79 4.06
C TYR A 374 7.49 -2.58 2.60
N VAL A 375 8.38 -1.96 1.82
CA VAL A 375 8.15 -1.70 0.39
C VAL A 375 9.36 -2.17 -0.40
N HIS A 376 9.12 -2.70 -1.61
CA HIS A 376 10.17 -3.18 -2.49
C HIS A 376 9.73 -3.12 -3.94
N ASN A 377 10.70 -3.15 -4.85
CA ASN A 377 10.44 -3.10 -6.29
C ASN A 377 10.41 -4.48 -6.98
N ARG A 378 10.61 -5.57 -6.23
CA ARG A 378 10.61 -6.94 -6.75
C ARG A 378 9.21 -7.50 -7.03
N LEU A 379 8.97 -7.97 -8.26
CA LEU A 379 7.77 -8.72 -8.65
C LEU A 379 8.16 -9.98 -9.44
N LEU A 380 8.84 -10.92 -8.76
CA LEU A 380 9.30 -12.18 -9.35
C LEU A 380 8.34 -13.33 -9.01
N SER A 381 7.68 -13.91 -10.03
CA SER A 381 6.67 -14.96 -9.90
C SER A 381 7.04 -16.16 -8.98
N PRO A 382 8.25 -16.75 -9.01
CA PRO A 382 8.58 -17.87 -8.13
C PRO A 382 8.70 -17.47 -6.64
N PHE A 383 8.77 -16.18 -6.34
CA PHE A 383 8.94 -15.67 -4.98
C PHE A 383 7.66 -15.09 -4.38
N LEU A 384 6.54 -15.01 -5.10
CA LEU A 384 5.30 -14.44 -4.54
C LEU A 384 4.87 -15.11 -3.23
N VAL A 385 4.90 -16.44 -3.15
CA VAL A 385 4.58 -17.17 -1.91
C VAL A 385 5.66 -16.95 -0.84
N ALA A 386 6.93 -16.97 -1.23
CA ALA A 386 8.07 -16.73 -0.33
C ALA A 386 8.07 -15.30 0.24
N ASP A 387 7.64 -14.30 -0.53
CA ASP A 387 7.54 -12.91 -0.13
C ASP A 387 6.43 -12.72 0.93
N HIS A 388 5.30 -13.42 0.78
CA HIS A 388 4.22 -13.44 1.78
C HIS A 388 4.63 -14.18 3.07
N VAL A 389 5.41 -15.27 2.97
CA VAL A 389 5.99 -15.95 4.14
C VAL A 389 7.06 -15.08 4.81
N GLY A 390 7.86 -14.38 4.01
CA GLY A 390 8.84 -13.39 4.46
C GLY A 390 8.19 -12.28 5.27
N LEU A 391 7.02 -11.81 4.85
CA LEU A 391 6.23 -10.82 5.59
C LEU A 391 5.82 -11.31 6.98
N ALA A 392 5.27 -12.53 7.09
CA ALA A 392 4.90 -13.09 8.39
C ALA A 392 6.12 -13.24 9.32
N THR A 393 7.26 -13.65 8.75
CA THR A 393 8.54 -13.75 9.48
C THR A 393 9.01 -12.39 9.97
N LEU A 394 8.98 -11.37 9.10
CA LEU A 394 9.37 -10.01 9.43
C LEU A 394 8.45 -9.43 10.50
N GLY A 395 7.12 -9.58 10.37
CA GLY A 395 6.14 -9.15 11.36
C GLY A 395 6.37 -9.77 12.74
N ASN A 396 6.64 -11.07 12.82
CA ASN A 396 7.00 -11.73 14.07
C ASN A 396 8.29 -11.17 14.68
N LEU A 397 9.33 -10.96 13.88
CA LEU A 397 10.58 -10.38 14.35
C LEU A 397 10.42 -8.94 14.84
N ILE A 398 9.60 -8.12 14.17
CA ILE A 398 9.26 -6.77 14.61
C ILE A 398 8.59 -6.82 15.97
N ARG A 399 7.60 -7.70 16.17
CA ARG A 399 6.93 -7.88 17.47
C ARG A 399 7.87 -8.31 18.58
N GLN A 400 8.82 -9.20 18.28
CA GLN A 400 9.86 -9.54 19.24
C GLN A 400 10.74 -8.33 19.57
N GLY A 401 11.04 -7.49 18.58
CA GLY A 401 11.72 -6.20 18.76
C GLY A 401 10.94 -5.28 19.69
N VAL A 402 9.63 -5.10 19.44
CA VAL A 402 8.71 -4.33 20.30
C VAL A 402 8.69 -4.89 21.73
N ALA A 403 8.57 -6.21 21.90
CA ALA A 403 8.58 -6.82 23.22
C ALA A 403 9.90 -6.59 23.98
N ARG A 404 11.04 -6.54 23.28
CA ARG A 404 12.34 -6.19 23.89
C ARG A 404 12.38 -4.69 24.25
N ALA A 405 11.96 -3.82 23.34
CA ALA A 405 11.85 -2.38 23.55
C ALA A 405 10.98 -2.04 24.76
N ARG A 406 9.83 -2.69 24.93
CA ARG A 406 8.95 -2.51 26.10
C ARG A 406 9.63 -2.86 27.43
N ARG A 407 10.56 -3.83 27.44
CA ARG A 407 11.31 -4.23 28.65
C ARG A 407 12.56 -3.39 28.91
N ARG A 408 13.16 -2.82 27.87
CA ARG A 408 14.50 -2.21 27.92
C ARG A 408 14.50 -0.71 27.65
N GLY A 409 13.37 -0.14 27.28
CA GLY A 409 13.32 1.14 26.58
C GLY A 409 13.69 1.00 25.10
N PHE A 410 13.41 2.05 24.33
CA PHE A 410 13.82 2.19 22.95
C PHE A 410 14.28 3.63 22.69
N GLU A 411 15.11 3.80 21.67
CA GLU A 411 15.57 5.09 21.19
C GLU A 411 14.82 5.45 19.89
N ARG A 412 14.36 6.70 19.80
CA ARG A 412 13.90 7.27 18.53
C ARG A 412 15.09 7.31 17.57
N VAL A 413 14.88 6.88 16.33
CA VAL A 413 15.90 6.97 15.28
C VAL A 413 15.76 8.26 14.48
N SER A 414 16.84 8.66 13.82
CA SER A 414 16.85 9.80 12.91
C SER A 414 15.76 9.67 11.86
N GLU A 415 15.08 10.78 11.59
CA GLU A 415 14.19 10.88 10.44
C GLU A 415 15.02 11.22 9.21
N PHE A 416 14.81 10.46 8.14
CA PHE A 416 15.35 10.71 6.83
C PHE A 416 14.20 11.11 5.89
N GLY A 417 14.52 11.35 4.62
CA GLY A 417 13.55 11.65 3.59
C GLY A 417 13.03 13.09 3.62
N ALA A 418 12.43 13.50 2.51
CA ALA A 418 11.99 14.87 2.33
C ALA A 418 10.64 15.16 3.00
N PRO A 419 10.49 16.35 3.62
CA PRO A 419 9.19 16.82 4.06
C PRO A 419 8.29 17.09 2.86
N PHE A 420 7.00 17.26 3.11
CA PHE A 420 6.10 17.77 2.08
C PHE A 420 6.51 19.20 1.70
N ALA A 421 6.58 19.48 0.40
CA ALA A 421 6.82 20.82 -0.14
C ALA A 421 5.68 21.20 -1.09
N GLU A 422 5.14 22.41 -0.94
CA GLU A 422 4.20 22.95 -1.92
C GLU A 422 4.93 23.25 -3.24
N LEU A 423 4.36 22.76 -4.33
CA LEU A 423 4.89 22.96 -5.68
C LEU A 423 4.60 24.41 -6.09
N GLY A 424 5.55 25.32 -5.88
CA GLY A 424 5.39 26.73 -6.22
C GLY A 424 5.99 27.73 -5.24
N ALA A 425 6.52 27.31 -4.09
CA ALA A 425 7.35 28.16 -3.24
C ALA A 425 8.75 28.36 -3.87
N VAL A 426 8.80 28.99 -5.04
CA VAL A 426 10.03 29.61 -5.53
C VAL A 426 10.35 30.72 -4.54
N ALA A 427 11.54 30.63 -3.94
CA ALA A 427 12.12 31.63 -3.05
C ALA A 427 11.83 33.06 -3.56
N GLY A 428 11.13 33.84 -2.72
CA GLY A 428 11.15 35.29 -2.80
C GLY A 428 12.45 35.85 -2.25
#